data_AF-A0A517P1C8-F1
#
_entry.id   AF-A0A517P1C8-F1
#
_cell.length_a   1.000
_cell.length_b   1.000
_cell.length_c   1.000
_cell.angle_alpha   90.00
_cell.angle_beta   90.00
_cell.angle_gamma   90.00
#
_symmetry.space_group_name_H-M   'P 1'
#
loop_
_entity.id
_entity.type
_entity.pdbx_description
1 polymer ?
#
loop_
_entity_poly.entity_id
_entity_poly.type
_entity_poly.pdbx_seq_one_letter_code
_entity_poly.pdbx_strand_id
1 'polypeptide(L)'
;MSESDNPARPDGTAEPDRPVEPDFPAEGRLAAIDFGTVRIGIAICDPDRILASPLEVHPASHWKEDGEYFRSLIKEERIAAFVVGLPIHCDGGESQKSRECREFARWLAEQTGAPVRMFDERFTTNAAKQRMAGAGLSRKGKKKRVDAIAALVLLESFMESCRYHGELVGQSIYDKPQGGDSLE
;
A
#
# COMPACT_ATOMS: atom_id res chain seq x y z
N MET A 1 35.24 -39.06 -10.91
CA MET A 1 34.84 -39.15 -9.49
C MET A 1 35.34 -37.91 -8.79
N SER A 2 34.45 -36.94 -8.57
CA SER A 2 34.50 -35.95 -7.50
C SER A 2 33.22 -35.10 -7.62
N GLU A 3 32.24 -35.49 -6.80
CA GLU A 3 31.01 -34.76 -6.43
C GLU A 3 31.34 -33.30 -6.07
N SER A 4 30.61 -32.34 -6.64
CA SER A 4 29.38 -31.74 -6.10
C SER A 4 29.62 -31.04 -4.75
N ASP A 5 29.70 -29.71 -4.79
CA ASP A 5 29.38 -28.89 -3.62
C ASP A 5 28.59 -27.67 -4.10
N ASN A 6 27.27 -27.79 -3.99
CA ASN A 6 26.31 -26.73 -4.26
C ASN A 6 25.74 -26.31 -2.90
N PRO A 7 25.97 -25.07 -2.42
CA PRO A 7 25.47 -24.68 -1.12
C PRO A 7 23.95 -24.58 -1.14
N ALA A 8 23.35 -25.31 -0.21
CA ALA A 8 21.91 -25.42 0.01
C ALA A 8 21.23 -24.06 0.14
N ARG A 9 20.08 -23.91 -0.52
CA ARG A 9 19.09 -22.87 -0.22
C ARG A 9 18.54 -23.16 1.19
N PRO A 10 18.43 -22.18 2.09
CA PRO A 10 17.80 -22.41 3.38
C PRO A 10 16.31 -22.73 3.17
N ASP A 11 15.94 -23.92 3.65
CA ASP A 11 14.59 -24.33 3.97
C ASP A 11 13.96 -23.33 4.95
N GLY A 12 12.80 -22.80 4.56
CA GLY A 12 12.01 -21.86 5.33
C GLY A 12 10.54 -22.14 5.09
N THR A 13 10.07 -23.25 5.65
CA THR A 13 8.68 -23.54 6.08
C THR A 13 7.63 -22.51 5.64
N ALA A 14 7.05 -22.71 4.45
CA ALA A 14 5.78 -22.07 4.12
C ALA A 14 4.70 -22.68 5.03
N GLU A 15 4.02 -21.83 5.82
CA GLU A 15 2.84 -22.26 6.58
C GLU A 15 1.80 -22.83 5.59
N PRO A 16 1.28 -24.06 5.81
CA PRO A 16 0.64 -24.86 4.76
C PRO A 16 -0.75 -24.36 4.29
N ASP A 17 -1.23 -23.21 4.76
CA ASP A 17 -2.57 -22.67 4.47
C ASP A 17 -2.58 -21.17 4.09
N ARG A 18 -1.42 -20.53 3.87
CA ARG A 18 -1.41 -19.13 3.41
C ARG A 18 -1.85 -19.08 1.93
N PRO A 19 -2.86 -18.26 1.57
CA PRO A 19 -3.18 -18.03 0.17
C PRO A 19 -1.92 -17.57 -0.58
N VAL A 20 -1.67 -18.13 -1.77
CA VAL A 20 -0.54 -17.72 -2.62
C VAL A 20 -0.85 -16.31 -3.12
N GLU A 21 -0.21 -15.32 -2.51
CA GLU A 21 -0.31 -13.92 -2.95
C GLU A 21 0.30 -13.81 -4.35
N PRO A 22 -0.40 -13.21 -5.33
CA PRO A 22 0.20 -12.97 -6.63
C PRO A 22 1.40 -12.03 -6.44
N ASP A 23 2.52 -12.36 -7.08
CA ASP A 23 3.75 -11.58 -6.97
C ASP A 23 3.49 -10.11 -7.32
N PHE A 24 3.99 -9.19 -6.48
CA PHE A 24 3.87 -7.77 -6.76
C PHE A 24 4.75 -7.42 -7.98
N PRO A 25 4.19 -6.83 -9.05
CA PRO A 25 4.89 -6.69 -10.31
C PRO A 25 6.05 -5.70 -10.21
N ALA A 26 7.12 -5.95 -10.97
CA ALA A 26 8.27 -5.05 -11.08
C ALA A 26 7.97 -3.81 -11.94
N GLU A 27 7.06 -3.92 -12.90
CA GLU A 27 6.70 -2.89 -13.87
C GLU A 27 5.18 -2.67 -13.96
N GLY A 28 4.75 -1.65 -14.70
CA GLY A 28 3.33 -1.32 -14.90
C GLY A 28 2.78 -0.34 -13.87
N ARG A 29 1.59 0.20 -14.17
CA ARG A 29 0.93 1.25 -13.40
C ARG A 29 0.53 0.73 -12.03
N LEU A 30 0.89 1.48 -11.00
CA LEU A 30 0.41 1.27 -9.64
C LEU A 30 -0.73 2.23 -9.34
N ALA A 31 -1.65 1.80 -8.47
CA ALA A 31 -2.64 2.68 -7.87
C ALA A 31 -2.48 2.72 -6.34
N ALA A 32 -2.25 3.90 -5.78
CA ALA A 32 -2.22 4.10 -4.34
C ALA A 32 -3.60 4.45 -3.80
N ILE A 33 -3.95 3.87 -2.67
CA ILE A 33 -5.22 4.03 -1.98
C ILE A 33 -4.99 4.60 -0.58
N ASP A 34 -5.49 5.81 -0.35
CA ASP A 34 -5.60 6.39 0.98
C ASP A 34 -7.01 6.15 1.52
N PHE A 35 -7.16 5.12 2.35
CA PHE A 35 -8.46 4.67 2.85
C PHE A 35 -8.89 5.45 4.09
N GLY A 36 -9.84 6.37 3.94
CA GLY A 36 -10.50 7.11 5.02
C GLY A 36 -11.87 6.51 5.41
N THR A 37 -12.48 7.02 6.50
CA THR A 37 -13.83 6.60 6.92
C THR A 37 -14.96 7.19 6.07
N VAL A 38 -14.68 8.28 5.34
CA VAL A 38 -15.67 8.98 4.50
C VAL A 38 -15.29 8.92 3.02
N ARG A 39 -14.00 8.86 2.71
CA ARG A 39 -13.46 8.95 1.35
C ARG A 39 -12.27 8.03 1.18
N ILE A 40 -12.08 7.59 -0.05
CA ILE A 40 -10.95 6.81 -0.53
C ILE A 40 -10.24 7.67 -1.56
N GLY A 41 -9.06 8.19 -1.23
CA GLY A 41 -8.22 8.90 -2.19
C GLY A 41 -7.52 7.89 -3.11
N ILE A 42 -7.47 8.18 -4.41
CA ILE A 42 -6.82 7.33 -5.39
C ILE A 42 -5.82 8.14 -6.22
N ALA A 43 -4.61 7.63 -6.35
CA ALA A 43 -3.58 8.16 -7.24
C ALA A 43 -2.98 7.03 -8.06
N ILE A 44 -2.46 7.35 -9.24
CA ILE A 44 -1.83 6.39 -10.15
C ILE A 44 -0.49 6.91 -10.65
N CYS A 45 0.37 6.01 -11.12
CA CYS A 45 1.60 6.37 -11.81
C CYS A 45 1.62 5.94 -13.28
N ASP A 46 2.56 6.46 -14.06
CA ASP A 46 2.84 5.92 -15.39
C ASP A 46 3.40 4.48 -15.32
N PRO A 47 3.37 3.71 -16.42
CA PRO A 47 3.83 2.31 -16.43
C PRO A 47 5.29 2.13 -16.01
N ASP A 48 6.13 3.13 -16.29
CA ASP A 48 7.55 3.16 -15.92
C ASP A 48 7.76 3.59 -14.46
N ARG A 49 6.69 3.92 -13.73
CA ARG A 49 6.68 4.33 -12.32
C ARG A 49 7.59 5.53 -12.06
N ILE A 50 7.61 6.49 -12.98
CA ILE A 50 8.40 7.73 -12.92
C ILE A 50 7.57 8.86 -12.31
N LEU A 51 6.36 9.09 -12.83
CA LEU A 51 5.46 10.17 -12.47
C LEU A 51 4.18 9.63 -11.86
N ALA A 52 3.73 10.26 -10.77
CA ALA A 52 2.43 9.97 -10.15
C ALA A 52 1.50 11.19 -10.25
N SER A 53 0.20 10.93 -10.30
CA SER A 53 -0.83 11.94 -10.31
C SER A 53 -2.05 11.50 -9.50
N PRO A 54 -2.78 12.42 -8.86
CA PRO A 54 -4.10 12.11 -8.31
C PRO A 54 -5.02 11.67 -9.44
N LEU A 55 -5.82 10.62 -9.20
CA LEU A 55 -6.83 10.16 -10.14
C LEU A 55 -8.20 10.70 -9.71
N GLU A 56 -8.70 10.23 -8.57
CA GLU A 56 -10.02 10.62 -8.08
C GLU A 56 -10.19 10.37 -6.58
N VAL A 57 -11.37 10.69 -6.06
CA VAL A 57 -11.76 10.43 -4.68
C VAL A 57 -13.11 9.72 -4.67
N HIS A 58 -13.13 8.48 -4.18
CA HIS A 58 -14.31 7.62 -4.13
C HIS A 58 -14.96 7.64 -2.73
N PRO A 59 -16.29 7.62 -2.58
CA PRO A 59 -16.93 7.52 -1.27
C PRO A 59 -16.59 6.22 -0.53
N ALA A 60 -16.27 6.28 0.76
CA ALA A 60 -15.93 5.08 1.54
C ALA A 60 -17.15 4.41 2.20
N SER A 61 -18.35 5.00 2.15
CA SER A 61 -19.49 4.57 2.97
C SER A 61 -19.98 3.15 2.71
N HIS A 62 -19.82 2.64 1.48
CA HIS A 62 -20.26 1.30 1.09
C HIS A 62 -19.15 0.53 0.36
N TRP A 63 -17.90 0.75 0.77
CA TRP A 63 -16.74 0.19 0.08
C TRP A 63 -16.85 -1.32 -0.14
N LYS A 64 -17.47 -2.07 0.78
CA LYS A 64 -17.68 -3.53 0.64
C LYS A 64 -18.51 -3.95 -0.58
N GLU A 65 -19.32 -3.04 -1.12
CA GLU A 65 -20.18 -3.24 -2.29
C GLU A 65 -19.52 -2.75 -3.60
N ASP A 66 -18.40 -2.02 -3.50
CA ASP A 66 -17.76 -1.31 -4.62
C ASP A 66 -16.79 -2.18 -5.44
N GLY A 67 -16.94 -3.52 -5.40
CA GLY A 67 -16.03 -4.44 -6.09
C GLY A 67 -16.01 -4.22 -7.61
N GLU A 68 -17.17 -3.90 -8.21
CA GLU A 68 -17.25 -3.65 -9.66
C GLU A 68 -16.53 -2.36 -10.07
N TYR A 69 -16.57 -1.34 -9.21
CA TYR A 69 -15.85 -0.10 -9.43
C TYR A 69 -14.33 -0.36 -9.51
N PHE A 70 -13.74 -1.06 -8.54
CA PHE A 70 -12.29 -1.34 -8.57
C PHE A 70 -11.88 -2.28 -9.71
N ARG A 71 -12.73 -3.24 -10.10
CA ARG A 71 -12.49 -4.07 -11.30
C ARG A 71 -12.50 -3.24 -12.58
N SER A 72 -13.39 -2.26 -12.68
CA SER A 72 -13.46 -1.36 -13.84
C SER A 72 -12.24 -0.44 -13.87
N LEU A 73 -11.86 0.11 -12.71
CA LEU A 73 -10.67 0.94 -12.54
C LEU A 73 -9.40 0.24 -13.02
N ILE A 74 -9.21 -1.05 -12.71
CA ILE A 74 -8.08 -1.83 -13.23
C ILE A 74 -8.06 -1.87 -14.75
N LYS A 75 -9.21 -2.12 -15.38
CA LYS A 75 -9.30 -2.27 -16.82
C LYS A 75 -9.06 -0.95 -17.54
N GLU A 76 -9.69 0.12 -17.04
CA GLU A 76 -9.65 1.45 -17.63
C GLU A 76 -8.24 2.05 -17.55
N GLU A 77 -7.63 1.97 -16.36
CA GLU A 77 -6.32 2.57 -16.12
C GLU A 77 -5.17 1.59 -16.38
N ARG A 78 -5.44 0.30 -16.62
CA ARG A 78 -4.43 -0.77 -16.73
C ARG A 78 -3.56 -0.89 -15.47
N ILE A 79 -4.21 -0.87 -14.31
CA ILE A 79 -3.52 -1.00 -13.01
C ILE A 79 -2.96 -2.42 -12.88
N ALA A 80 -1.67 -2.51 -12.60
CA ALA A 80 -0.96 -3.76 -12.38
C ALA A 80 -1.02 -4.21 -10.91
N ALA A 81 -1.02 -3.27 -9.96
CA ALA A 81 -1.12 -3.56 -8.53
C ALA A 81 -1.55 -2.34 -7.71
N PHE A 82 -2.01 -2.58 -6.48
CA PHE A 82 -2.40 -1.53 -5.54
C PHE A 82 -1.41 -1.37 -4.38
N VAL A 83 -1.33 -0.14 -3.87
CA VAL A 83 -0.62 0.20 -2.63
C VAL A 83 -1.60 0.84 -1.66
N VAL A 84 -1.86 0.23 -0.51
CA VAL A 84 -2.79 0.75 0.49
C VAL A 84 -2.01 1.37 1.65
N GLY A 85 -2.37 2.60 2.02
CA GLY A 85 -1.76 3.29 3.16
C GLY A 85 -2.08 2.60 4.49
N LEU A 86 -1.05 2.39 5.31
CA LEU A 86 -1.17 1.81 6.63
C LEU A 86 -0.74 2.85 7.69
N PRO A 87 -1.68 3.50 8.39
CA PRO A 87 -1.32 4.36 9.52
C PRO A 87 -0.82 3.49 10.68
N ILE A 88 0.27 3.90 11.31
CA ILE A 88 0.76 3.28 12.55
C ILE A 88 0.57 4.25 13.71
N HIS A 89 0.21 3.69 14.87
CA HIS A 89 0.18 4.43 16.13
C HIS A 89 1.53 4.37 16.84
N CYS A 90 1.88 5.47 17.49
CA CYS A 90 3.16 5.64 18.19
C CYS A 90 3.28 4.82 19.49
N ASP A 91 2.21 4.15 19.94
CA ASP A 91 2.12 3.43 21.21
C ASP A 91 2.19 1.90 21.07
N GLY A 92 2.56 1.39 19.89
CA GLY A 92 2.96 -0.01 19.69
C GLY A 92 1.80 -1.01 19.52
N GLY A 93 0.55 -0.56 19.65
CA GLY A 93 -0.65 -1.37 19.39
C GLY A 93 -1.26 -1.12 18.01
N GLU A 94 -1.98 -2.11 17.47
CA GLU A 94 -2.75 -1.93 16.23
C GLU A 94 -4.00 -1.06 16.48
N SER A 95 -4.09 0.06 15.76
CA SER A 95 -5.24 0.94 15.84
C SER A 95 -6.47 0.36 15.13
N GLN A 96 -7.66 0.86 15.50
CA GLN A 96 -8.89 0.56 14.75
C GLN A 96 -8.75 0.92 13.27
N LYS A 97 -8.06 2.03 12.97
CA LYS A 97 -7.86 2.48 11.59
C LYS A 97 -6.93 1.56 10.82
N SER A 98 -5.86 1.06 11.46
CA SER A 98 -4.93 0.10 10.87
C SER A 98 -5.63 -1.22 10.53
N ARG A 99 -6.50 -1.72 11.44
CA ARG A 99 -7.35 -2.88 11.19
C ARG A 99 -8.27 -2.68 9.99
N GLU A 100 -8.95 -1.55 9.92
CA GLU A 100 -9.83 -1.21 8.81
C GLU A 100 -9.08 -1.11 7.48
N CYS A 101 -7.87 -0.52 7.45
CA CYS A 101 -7.03 -0.51 6.25
C CYS A 101 -6.61 -1.92 5.82
N ARG A 102 -6.28 -2.82 6.76
CA ARG A 102 -5.97 -4.23 6.45
C ARG A 102 -7.18 -4.97 5.90
N GLU A 103 -8.35 -4.79 6.51
CA GLU A 103 -9.61 -5.39 6.05
C GLU A 103 -9.93 -4.93 4.62
N PHE A 104 -9.83 -3.62 4.37
CA PHE A 104 -10.00 -3.05 3.05
C PHE A 104 -9.00 -3.61 2.03
N ALA A 105 -7.71 -3.70 2.38
CA ALA A 105 -6.67 -4.19 1.48
C ALA A 105 -6.90 -5.66 1.07
N ARG A 106 -7.31 -6.52 2.03
CA ARG A 106 -7.65 -7.92 1.74
C ARG A 106 -8.87 -8.04 0.84
N TRP A 107 -9.94 -7.33 1.18
CA TRP A 107 -11.13 -7.29 0.35
C TRP A 107 -10.83 -6.77 -1.06
N LEU A 108 -9.99 -5.74 -1.20
CA LEU A 108 -9.61 -5.19 -2.50
C LEU A 108 -8.89 -6.25 -3.34
N ALA A 109 -7.95 -6.99 -2.74
CA ALA A 109 -7.27 -8.10 -3.39
C ALA A 109 -8.27 -9.20 -3.82
N GLU A 110 -9.20 -9.58 -2.94
CA GLU A 110 -10.23 -10.58 -3.24
C GLU A 110 -11.19 -10.15 -4.36
N GLN A 111 -11.63 -8.88 -4.38
CA GLN A 111 -12.59 -8.39 -5.37
C GLN A 111 -11.98 -8.19 -6.75
N THR A 112 -10.68 -7.95 -6.81
CA THR A 112 -9.98 -7.58 -8.05
C THR A 112 -9.06 -8.67 -8.60
N GLY A 113 -8.58 -9.56 -7.74
CA GLY A 113 -7.51 -10.51 -8.04
C GLY A 113 -6.14 -9.86 -8.25
N ALA A 114 -6.00 -8.54 -8.04
CA ALA A 114 -4.75 -7.82 -8.22
C ALA A 114 -3.86 -7.92 -6.97
N PRO A 115 -2.52 -7.91 -7.12
CA PRO A 115 -1.60 -7.78 -6.00
C PRO A 115 -1.85 -6.49 -5.21
N VAL A 116 -1.82 -6.58 -3.88
CA VAL A 116 -2.00 -5.43 -2.99
C VAL A 116 -0.88 -5.41 -1.96
N ARG A 117 -0.17 -4.28 -1.85
CA ARG A 117 0.85 -4.06 -0.82
C ARG A 117 0.39 -3.02 0.17
N MET A 118 0.70 -3.21 1.45
CA MET A 118 0.42 -2.22 2.48
C MET A 118 1.67 -1.41 2.80
N PHE A 119 1.61 -0.09 2.68
CA PHE A 119 2.76 0.79 2.89
C PHE A 119 2.55 1.71 4.09
N ASP A 120 3.52 1.69 5.01
CA ASP A 120 3.50 2.51 6.21
C ASP A 120 4.40 3.74 6.05
N GLU A 121 3.94 4.89 6.57
CA GLU A 121 4.64 6.16 6.41
C GLU A 121 6.05 6.17 7.01
N ARG A 122 6.41 5.26 7.94
CA ARG A 122 7.77 5.20 8.51
C ARG A 122 8.79 4.71 7.50
N PHE A 123 8.38 3.93 6.50
CA PHE A 123 9.22 3.51 5.36
C PHE A 123 9.58 4.68 4.43
N THR A 124 9.01 5.86 4.68
CA THR A 124 9.35 7.09 3.99
C THR A 124 10.64 7.69 4.54
N THR A 125 11.53 8.16 3.67
CA THR A 125 12.79 8.81 4.07
C THR A 125 12.53 10.13 4.82
N ASN A 126 13.48 10.59 5.62
CA ASN A 126 13.36 11.87 6.33
C ASN A 126 13.13 13.06 5.37
N ALA A 127 13.75 13.04 4.20
CA ALA A 127 13.56 14.06 3.16
C ALA A 127 12.12 14.06 2.61
N ALA A 128 11.56 12.89 2.33
CA ALA A 128 10.17 12.78 1.89
C ALA A 128 9.19 13.16 3.02
N LYS A 129 9.44 12.78 4.29
CA LYS A 129 8.68 13.24 5.46
C LYS A 129 8.66 14.76 5.59
N GLN A 130 9.77 15.44 5.32
CA GLN A 130 9.84 16.90 5.33
C GLN A 130 9.02 17.54 4.19
N ARG A 131 8.99 16.94 2.99
CA ARG A 131 8.13 17.39 1.89
C ARG A 131 6.64 17.25 2.24
N MET A 132 6.26 16.16 2.93
CA MET A 132 4.89 15.97 3.43
C MET A 132 4.51 17.00 4.51
N ALA A 133 5.43 17.31 5.43
CA ALA A 133 5.22 18.27 6.50
C ALA A 133 5.24 19.75 6.03
N GLY A 134 5.92 20.04 4.91
CA GLY A 134 6.17 21.38 4.38
C GLY A 134 4.96 22.08 3.71
N ALA A 135 3.80 21.42 3.60
CA ALA A 135 2.59 22.01 3.02
C ALA A 135 1.86 22.95 4.02
N GLY A 136 2.46 24.10 4.28
CA GLY A 136 1.88 25.19 5.08
C GLY A 136 0.72 25.91 4.38
N LEU A 137 -0.52 25.43 4.55
CA LEU A 137 -1.73 26.12 4.07
C LEU A 137 -2.88 26.12 5.11
N SER A 138 -3.78 27.11 5.02
CA SER A 138 -4.86 27.43 5.97
C SER A 138 -5.99 26.37 6.07
N ARG A 139 -6.60 26.26 7.27
CA ARG A 139 -7.48 25.17 7.76
C ARG A 139 -8.73 24.84 6.90
N LYS A 140 -9.32 25.80 6.18
CA LYS A 140 -10.65 25.61 5.54
C LYS A 140 -10.58 25.26 4.05
N GLY A 141 -9.54 25.72 3.33
CA GLY A 141 -9.25 25.31 1.95
C GLY A 141 -8.50 23.97 1.85
N LYS A 142 -7.85 23.55 2.94
CA LYS A 142 -7.15 22.26 3.08
C LYS A 142 -8.06 21.06 2.82
N LYS A 143 -9.24 20.97 3.42
CA LYS A 143 -9.97 19.69 3.53
C LYS A 143 -10.46 19.07 2.21
N LYS A 144 -10.66 19.85 1.14
CA LYS A 144 -11.03 19.30 -0.20
C LYS A 144 -9.82 18.99 -1.09
N ARG A 145 -8.71 19.71 -0.91
CA ARG A 145 -7.49 19.56 -1.73
C ARG A 145 -6.50 18.58 -1.09
N VAL A 146 -6.54 18.41 0.23
CA VAL A 146 -5.70 17.49 1.02
C VAL A 146 -6.09 16.02 0.79
N ASP A 147 -7.38 15.71 0.71
CA ASP A 147 -7.84 14.32 0.51
C ASP A 147 -7.37 13.73 -0.84
N ALA A 148 -7.29 14.55 -1.91
CA ALA A 148 -6.79 14.10 -3.22
C ALA A 148 -5.25 13.99 -3.27
N ILE A 149 -4.54 14.70 -2.39
CA ILE A 149 -3.06 14.72 -2.39
C ILE A 149 -2.49 13.57 -1.55
N ALA A 150 -3.22 13.09 -0.54
CA ALA A 150 -2.73 12.05 0.35
C ALA A 150 -2.34 10.76 -0.40
N ALA A 151 -3.22 10.27 -1.30
CA ALA A 151 -2.92 9.10 -2.13
C ALA A 151 -1.73 9.32 -3.07
N LEU A 152 -1.58 10.53 -3.62
CA LEU A 152 -0.42 10.87 -4.46
C LEU A 152 0.88 10.77 -3.65
N VAL A 153 0.90 11.42 -2.49
CA VAL A 153 2.05 11.45 -1.59
C VAL A 153 2.42 10.04 -1.13
N LEU A 154 1.41 9.21 -0.83
CA LEU A 154 1.57 7.81 -0.52
C LEU A 154 2.27 7.07 -1.66
N LEU A 155 1.80 7.25 -2.91
CA LEU A 155 2.36 6.59 -4.08
C LEU A 155 3.81 7.00 -4.34
N GLU A 156 4.09 8.31 -4.32
CA GLU A 156 5.44 8.85 -4.50
C GLU A 156 6.39 8.31 -3.43
N SER A 157 5.95 8.28 -2.17
CA SER A 157 6.75 7.78 -1.05
C SER A 157 7.06 6.29 -1.18
N PHE A 158 6.08 5.48 -1.60
CA PHE A 158 6.27 4.06 -1.87
C PHE A 158 7.30 3.83 -2.99
N MET A 159 7.13 4.50 -4.13
CA MET A 159 8.05 4.35 -5.27
C MET A 159 9.47 4.80 -4.93
N GLU A 160 9.61 5.92 -4.23
CA GLU A 160 10.91 6.42 -3.79
C GLU A 160 11.59 5.47 -2.80
N SER A 161 10.82 4.90 -1.86
CA SER A 161 11.33 3.92 -0.91
C SER A 161 11.81 2.64 -1.61
N CYS A 162 11.04 2.10 -2.57
CA CYS A 162 11.48 0.98 -3.41
C CYS A 162 12.79 1.28 -4.15
N ARG A 163 12.92 2.47 -4.76
CA ARG A 163 14.15 2.87 -5.47
C ARG A 163 15.34 3.01 -4.53
N TYR A 164 15.13 3.59 -3.35
CA TYR A 164 16.19 3.82 -2.37
C TYR A 164 16.73 2.50 -1.78
N HIS A 165 15.84 1.55 -1.47
CA HIS A 165 16.21 0.25 -0.90
C HIS A 165 16.63 -0.78 -1.96
N GLY A 166 16.26 -0.58 -3.23
CA GLY A 166 16.52 -1.53 -4.31
C GLY A 166 15.68 -2.81 -4.23
N GLU A 167 14.62 -2.81 -3.41
CA GLU A 167 13.74 -3.95 -3.17
C GLU A 167 12.29 -3.48 -2.93
N LEU A 168 11.35 -4.43 -2.96
CA LEU A 168 9.95 -4.16 -2.66
C LEU A 168 9.76 -3.90 -1.15
N VAL A 169 9.28 -2.71 -0.82
CA VAL A 169 8.98 -2.33 0.58
C VAL A 169 7.52 -2.59 0.95
N GLY A 170 7.16 -2.29 2.20
CA GLY A 170 5.80 -2.47 2.73
C GLY A 170 5.53 -3.90 3.21
N GLN A 171 4.33 -4.11 3.73
CA GLN A 171 3.85 -5.36 4.31
C GLN A 171 2.92 -6.09 3.33
N SER A 172 2.95 -7.42 3.36
CA SER A 172 1.91 -8.24 2.72
C SER A 172 0.58 -8.05 3.46
N ILE A 173 -0.53 -8.16 2.74
CA ILE A 173 -1.88 -8.13 3.33
C ILE A 173 -2.16 -9.31 4.29
N TYR A 174 -1.33 -10.34 4.24
CA TYR A 174 -1.43 -11.53 5.11
C TYR A 174 -0.43 -11.51 6.27
N ASP A 175 0.46 -10.52 6.34
CA ASP A 175 1.39 -10.41 7.47
C ASP A 175 0.60 -10.14 8.76
N LYS A 176 1.03 -10.77 9.85
CA LYS A 176 0.50 -10.46 11.19
C LYS A 176 0.81 -9.00 11.53
N PRO A 177 -0.10 -8.28 12.22
CA PRO A 177 0.17 -6.92 12.66
C PRO A 177 1.49 -6.88 13.45
N GLN A 178 2.41 -5.99 13.09
CA GLN A 178 3.63 -5.81 13.86
C GLN A 178 3.34 -4.94 15.09
N GLY A 179 3.19 -5.59 16.26
CA GLY A 179 3.14 -5.00 17.60
C GLY A 179 2.24 -5.79 18.55
N GLY A 180 2.71 -6.38 19.65
CA GLY A 180 4.05 -6.64 20.17
C GLY A 180 3.95 -7.82 21.14
N ASP A 181 5.04 -8.54 21.36
CA ASP A 181 5.12 -9.53 22.44
C ASP A 181 4.63 -8.90 23.75
N SER A 182 3.67 -9.56 24.37
CA SER A 182 3.26 -9.29 25.74
C SER A 182 4.51 -9.28 26.62
N LEU A 183 4.88 -8.12 27.15
CA LEU A 183 5.61 -8.08 28.40
C LEU A 183 4.58 -8.44 29.48
N GLU A 184 4.51 -9.74 29.80
CA GLU A 184 4.07 -10.20 31.12
C GLU A 184 4.98 -9.65 32.23
#